data_AF-A0A7K3WPY0-F1
#
_entry.id   AF-A0A7K3WPY0-F1
#
_cell.length_a   1.000
_cell.length_b   1.000
_cell.length_c   1.000
_cell.angle_alpha   90.00
_cell.angle_beta   90.00
_cell.angle_gamma   90.00
#
_symmetry.space_group_name_H-M   'P 1'
#
loop_
_entity.id
_entity.type
_entity.pdbx_description
1 polymer ?
#
loop_
_entity_poly.entity_id
_entity_poly.type
_entity_poly.pdbx_seq_one_letter_code
_entity_poly.pdbx_strand_id
1 'polypeptide(L)'
;MKYDLSEINGVIRDRRTIYPEEYTDRIVQKEMVQQIISNATWAPTHGKTQPWRFKVYSGEGRLKLLEIVRKLYTDCTPAEDYNKHKLARMEQRIERTSVLILLIMCRTENTKIPKIEEIEAVACAGQNMLLTAAAYGLGGYWSSPKYFYTPEANAAFGLKDDDFIQGLIYLGYPSVDWPKSHRKPVEYVTEWID
;
A
#
# COMPACT_ATOMS: atom_id res chain seq x y z
N MET A 1 -1.78 -5.58 -31.82
CA MET A 1 -2.07 -5.69 -30.37
C MET A 1 -2.83 -4.45 -29.93
N LYS A 2 -3.71 -4.54 -28.93
CA LYS A 2 -4.51 -3.38 -28.47
C LYS A 2 -3.67 -2.34 -27.70
N TYR A 3 -2.55 -2.75 -27.10
CA TYR A 3 -1.63 -1.91 -26.31
C TYR A 3 -0.17 -2.31 -26.59
N ASP A 4 0.77 -1.46 -26.17
CA ASP A 4 2.21 -1.75 -26.23
C ASP A 4 2.61 -2.73 -25.13
N LEU A 5 3.12 -3.90 -25.53
CA LEU A 5 3.56 -4.93 -24.58
C LEU A 5 4.88 -4.56 -23.89
N SER A 6 5.74 -3.77 -24.52
CA SER A 6 7.03 -3.39 -23.95
C SER A 6 6.86 -2.47 -22.74
N GLU A 7 5.95 -1.50 -22.83
CA GLU A 7 5.67 -0.55 -21.75
C GLU A 7 5.07 -1.25 -20.53
N ILE A 8 4.02 -2.06 -20.71
CA ILE A 8 3.38 -2.76 -19.60
C ILE A 8 4.31 -3.79 -18.96
N ASN A 9 5.08 -4.53 -19.76
CA ASN A 9 6.08 -5.45 -19.23
C ASN A 9 7.18 -4.71 -18.48
N GLY A 10 7.63 -3.57 -19.00
CA GLY A 10 8.61 -2.69 -18.37
C GLY A 10 8.14 -2.23 -17.00
N VAL A 11 6.98 -1.58 -16.90
CA VAL A 11 6.45 -1.07 -15.62
C VAL A 11 6.25 -2.18 -14.59
N ILE A 12 5.68 -3.33 -14.99
CA ILE A 12 5.47 -4.47 -14.08
C ILE A 12 6.80 -5.01 -13.55
N ARG A 13 7.78 -5.19 -14.44
CA ARG A 13 9.08 -5.77 -14.09
C ARG A 13 9.97 -4.78 -13.37
N ASP A 14 9.84 -3.49 -13.63
CA ASP A 14 10.67 -2.44 -13.04
C ASP A 14 10.10 -1.89 -11.75
N ARG A 15 8.80 -2.02 -11.45
CA ARG A 15 8.28 -1.61 -10.14
C ARG A 15 9.10 -2.24 -9.00
N ARG A 16 9.67 -1.40 -8.13
CA ARG A 16 10.45 -1.80 -6.95
C ARG A 16 9.90 -1.22 -5.68
N THR A 17 10.22 -1.91 -4.59
CA THR A 17 10.09 -1.34 -3.27
C THR A 17 11.27 -0.41 -3.06
N ILE A 18 10.99 0.88 -2.87
CA ILE A 18 11.97 1.90 -2.47
C ILE A 18 11.51 2.42 -1.13
N TYR A 19 12.36 2.34 -0.12
CA TYR A 19 11.98 2.67 1.25
C TYR A 19 12.02 4.18 1.48
N PRO A 20 11.24 4.72 2.45
CA PRO A 20 11.26 6.15 2.74
C PRO A 20 12.63 6.71 3.11
N GLU A 21 13.54 5.86 3.59
CA GLU A 21 14.93 6.23 3.83
C GLU A 21 15.67 6.68 2.56
N GLU A 22 15.16 6.32 1.39
CA GLU A 22 15.70 6.56 0.05
C GLU A 22 14.81 7.53 -0.75
N TYR A 23 13.96 8.32 -0.08
CA TYR A 23 13.20 9.40 -0.72
C TYR A 23 13.92 10.75 -0.60
N THR A 24 13.75 11.58 -1.63
CA THR A 24 14.06 13.02 -1.63
C THR A 24 12.95 13.82 -0.96
N ASP A 25 13.20 15.11 -0.73
CA ASP A 25 12.20 16.05 -0.17
C ASP A 25 11.19 16.57 -1.22
N ARG A 26 11.26 16.10 -2.48
CA ARG A 26 10.35 16.54 -3.53
C ARG A 26 8.93 16.07 -3.24
N ILE A 27 7.98 16.99 -3.40
CA ILE A 27 6.57 16.75 -3.13
C ILE A 27 5.89 16.03 -4.30
N VAL A 28 5.18 14.93 -4.00
CA VAL A 28 4.29 14.24 -4.93
C VAL A 28 3.00 15.06 -5.08
N GLN A 29 2.69 15.42 -6.32
CA GLN A 29 1.55 16.30 -6.62
C GLN A 29 0.21 15.57 -6.42
N LYS A 30 -0.81 16.32 -6.01
CA LYS A 30 -2.14 15.78 -5.69
C LYS A 30 -2.77 15.08 -6.89
N GLU A 31 -2.57 15.61 -8.09
CA GLU A 31 -3.11 15.09 -9.35
C GLU A 31 -2.52 13.70 -9.66
N MET A 32 -1.23 13.49 -9.36
CA MET A 32 -0.60 12.18 -9.50
C MET A 32 -1.22 11.17 -8.52
N VAL A 33 -1.45 11.59 -7.26
CA VAL A 33 -2.11 10.75 -6.24
C VAL A 33 -3.54 10.39 -6.67
N GLN A 34 -4.28 11.35 -7.23
CA GLN A 34 -5.63 11.10 -7.75
C GLN A 34 -5.61 10.12 -8.92
N GLN A 35 -4.66 10.23 -9.85
CA GLN A 35 -4.53 9.26 -10.94
C GLN A 35 -4.13 7.87 -10.44
N ILE A 36 -3.22 7.79 -9.46
CA ILE A 36 -2.82 6.54 -8.80
C ILE A 36 -4.03 5.85 -8.17
N ILE A 37 -4.85 6.59 -7.42
CA ILE A 37 -6.07 6.06 -6.81
C ILE A 37 -7.12 5.70 -7.87
N SER A 38 -7.27 6.52 -8.92
CA SER A 38 -8.16 6.22 -10.04
C SER A 38 -7.80 4.88 -10.69
N ASN A 39 -6.54 4.62 -10.98
CA ASN A 39 -6.09 3.32 -11.50
C ASN A 39 -6.28 2.18 -10.49
N ALA A 40 -6.20 2.47 -9.19
CA ALA A 40 -6.50 1.49 -8.13
C ALA A 40 -7.94 0.99 -8.21
N THR A 41 -8.91 1.87 -8.50
CA THR A 41 -10.33 1.49 -8.57
C THR A 41 -10.70 0.67 -9.82
N TRP A 42 -9.77 0.52 -10.77
CA TRP A 42 -9.90 -0.39 -11.91
C TRP A 42 -9.45 -1.84 -11.59
N ALA A 43 -9.16 -2.14 -10.32
CA ALA A 43 -8.90 -3.50 -9.89
C ALA A 43 -10.11 -4.43 -10.10
N PRO A 44 -9.89 -5.73 -10.37
CA PRO A 44 -10.98 -6.70 -10.45
C PRO A 44 -11.72 -6.82 -9.11
N THR A 45 -13.04 -6.98 -9.16
CA THR A 45 -13.88 -7.13 -7.98
C THR A 45 -15.03 -8.10 -8.27
N HIS A 46 -15.02 -9.26 -7.62
CA HIS A 46 -16.13 -10.21 -7.71
C HIS A 46 -17.38 -9.62 -7.05
N GLY A 47 -18.56 -9.89 -7.62
CA GLY A 47 -19.81 -9.27 -7.18
C GLY A 47 -19.89 -7.75 -7.40
N LYS A 48 -18.89 -7.14 -8.06
CA LYS A 48 -18.77 -5.69 -8.29
C LYS A 48 -18.86 -4.87 -6.99
N THR A 49 -18.34 -5.42 -5.89
CA THR A 49 -18.49 -4.84 -4.55
C THR A 49 -17.65 -3.59 -4.34
N GLN A 50 -16.55 -3.42 -5.09
CA GLN A 50 -15.64 -2.27 -5.01
C GLN A 50 -15.28 -1.90 -3.55
N PRO A 51 -14.67 -2.84 -2.81
CA PRO A 51 -14.57 -2.76 -1.35
C PRO A 51 -13.45 -1.81 -0.87
N TRP A 52 -12.61 -1.30 -1.78
CA TRP A 52 -11.48 -0.42 -1.44
C TRP A 52 -11.94 0.93 -0.88
N ARG A 53 -11.29 1.37 0.19
CA ARG A 53 -11.30 2.75 0.69
C ARG A 53 -9.86 3.20 0.91
N PHE A 54 -9.62 4.49 0.70
CA PHE A 54 -8.29 5.08 0.80
C PHE A 54 -8.34 6.28 1.74
N LYS A 55 -7.38 6.38 2.68
CA LYS A 55 -7.15 7.62 3.42
C LYS A 55 -5.79 8.17 3.04
N VAL A 56 -5.75 9.37 2.47
CA VAL A 56 -4.53 10.03 2.01
C VAL A 56 -4.04 11.00 3.08
N TYR A 57 -2.78 10.85 3.47
CA TYR A 57 -2.09 11.70 4.43
C TYR A 57 -0.92 12.40 3.73
N SER A 58 -0.99 13.72 3.64
CA SER A 58 0.03 14.58 3.02
C SER A 58 0.18 15.87 3.83
N GLY A 59 1.31 16.58 3.65
CA GLY A 59 1.58 17.81 4.42
C GLY A 59 1.53 17.55 5.93
N GLU A 60 0.80 18.38 6.67
CA GLU A 60 0.57 18.23 8.11
C GLU A 60 -0.32 17.03 8.47
N GLY A 61 -1.11 16.51 7.54
CA GLY A 61 -1.92 15.31 7.76
C GLY A 61 -1.08 14.09 8.15
N ARG A 62 0.20 14.05 7.75
CA ARG A 62 1.15 13.00 8.13
C ARG A 62 1.44 13.00 9.63
N LEU A 63 1.39 14.16 10.30
CA LEU A 63 1.58 14.27 11.75
C LEU A 63 0.41 13.62 12.51
N LYS A 64 -0.81 13.74 12.00
CA LYS A 64 -1.98 13.04 12.56
C LYS A 64 -1.83 11.52 12.45
N LEU A 65 -1.32 11.03 11.32
CA LEU A 65 -1.03 9.60 11.15
C LEU A 65 0.08 9.12 12.09
N LEU A 66 1.11 9.95 12.29
CA LEU A 66 2.22 9.67 13.20
C LEU A 66 1.73 9.42 14.63
N GLU A 67 0.85 10.29 15.14
CA GLU A 67 0.26 10.16 16.48
C GLU A 67 -0.54 8.85 16.62
N ILE A 68 -1.36 8.52 15.61
CA ILE A 68 -2.14 7.28 15.59
C ILE A 68 -1.21 6.07 15.60
N VAL A 69 -0.19 6.05 14.73
CA VAL A 69 0.77 4.94 14.63
C VAL A 69 1.57 4.77 15.91
N ARG A 70 2.03 5.86 16.52
CA ARG A 70 2.74 5.83 17.81
C ARG A 70 1.89 5.20 18.89
N LYS A 71 0.63 5.63 19.00
CA LYS A 71 -0.32 5.10 19.97
C LYS A 71 -0.59 3.61 19.75
N LEU A 72 -0.96 3.22 18.53
CA LEU A 72 -1.23 1.82 18.20
C LEU A 72 -0.03 0.91 18.43
N TYR A 73 1.17 1.34 18.04
CA TYR A 73 2.36 0.54 18.28
C TYR A 73 2.64 0.39 19.78
N THR A 74 2.44 1.44 20.58
CA THR A 74 2.68 1.40 22.03
C THR A 74 1.64 0.56 22.76
N ASP A 75 0.38 0.68 22.39
CA ASP A 75 -0.72 0.02 23.11
C ASP A 75 -0.93 -1.43 22.67
N CYS A 76 -0.68 -1.76 21.40
CA CYS A 76 -1.02 -3.05 20.80
C CYS A 76 0.18 -3.98 20.58
N THR A 77 1.42 -3.52 20.81
CA THR A 77 2.60 -4.39 20.72
C THR A 77 2.87 -5.01 22.10
N PRO A 78 2.94 -6.35 22.22
CA PRO A 78 3.33 -7.01 23.46
C PRO A 78 4.69 -6.50 23.97
N ALA A 79 4.88 -6.45 25.29
CA ALA A 79 6.06 -5.86 25.91
C ALA A 79 7.37 -6.54 25.44
N GLU A 80 7.33 -7.85 25.24
CA GLU A 80 8.42 -8.67 24.74
C GLU A 80 8.80 -8.38 23.27
N ASP A 81 7.84 -7.92 22.47
CA ASP A 81 8.01 -7.54 21.07
C ASP A 81 8.27 -6.04 20.89
N TYR A 82 8.09 -5.25 21.95
CA TYR A 82 8.20 -3.79 21.91
C TYR A 82 9.65 -3.36 21.68
N ASN A 83 9.88 -2.66 20.59
CA ASN A 83 11.19 -2.15 20.21
C ASN A 83 11.14 -0.64 19.92
N LYS A 84 11.88 0.16 20.71
CA LYS A 84 11.97 1.62 20.57
C LYS A 84 12.60 2.06 19.25
N HIS A 85 13.62 1.35 18.77
CA HIS A 85 14.26 1.66 17.48
C HIS A 85 13.32 1.40 16.30
N LYS A 86 12.48 0.35 16.40
CA LYS A 86 11.46 0.07 15.40
C LYS A 86 10.41 1.17 15.34
N LEU A 87 9.94 1.67 16.49
CA LEU A 87 9.04 2.82 16.56
C LEU A 87 9.68 4.06 15.93
N ALA A 88 10.88 4.44 16.37
CA ALA A 88 11.59 5.60 15.83
C ALA A 88 11.80 5.52 14.31
N ARG A 89 12.11 4.33 13.79
CA ARG A 89 12.23 4.09 12.34
C ARG A 89 10.89 4.28 11.61
N MET A 90 9.79 3.80 12.19
CA MET A 90 8.46 4.00 11.60
C MET A 90 8.06 5.47 11.58
N GLU A 91 8.36 6.19 12.66
CA GLU A 91 8.13 7.64 12.76
C GLU A 91 8.90 8.40 11.69
N GLN A 92 10.21 8.16 11.60
CA GLN A 92 11.08 8.74 10.58
C GLN A 92 10.56 8.46 9.16
N ARG A 93 10.08 7.24 8.90
CA ARG A 93 9.53 6.87 7.59
C ARG A 93 8.29 7.69 7.23
N ILE A 94 7.41 7.95 8.19
CA ILE A 94 6.22 8.79 7.97
C ILE A 94 6.64 10.24 7.71
N GLU A 95 7.58 10.76 8.49
CA GLU A 95 8.08 12.14 8.38
C GLU A 95 8.80 12.42 7.06
N ARG A 96 9.55 11.45 6.53
CA ARG A 96 10.29 11.57 5.26
C ARG A 96 9.44 11.35 4.01
N THR A 97 8.21 10.86 4.16
CA THR A 97 7.38 10.48 3.02
C THR A 97 6.46 11.60 2.61
N SER A 98 6.46 11.95 1.31
CA SER A 98 5.60 13.03 0.81
C SER A 98 4.11 12.72 0.95
N VAL A 99 3.69 11.50 0.58
CA VAL A 99 2.30 11.05 0.63
C VAL A 99 2.22 9.63 1.18
N LEU A 100 1.33 9.42 2.16
CA LEU A 100 0.97 8.09 2.64
C LEU A 100 -0.50 7.80 2.34
N ILE A 101 -0.81 6.59 1.91
CA ILE A 101 -2.17 6.15 1.59
C ILE A 101 -2.48 4.90 2.39
N LEU A 102 -3.39 5.01 3.35
CA LEU A 102 -3.91 3.86 4.08
C LEU A 102 -4.88 3.12 3.17
N LEU A 103 -4.56 1.85 2.90
CA LEU A 103 -5.33 0.95 2.05
C LEU A 103 -6.26 0.11 2.92
N ILE A 104 -7.56 0.28 2.74
CA ILE A 104 -8.59 -0.33 3.57
C ILE A 104 -9.53 -1.14 2.68
N MET A 105 -9.88 -2.34 3.12
CA MET A 105 -11.04 -3.07 2.64
C MET A 105 -12.21 -2.75 3.59
N CYS A 106 -13.25 -2.10 3.07
CA CYS A 106 -14.51 -1.95 3.79
C CYS A 106 -15.47 -3.04 3.35
N ARG A 107 -15.92 -3.85 4.31
CA ARG A 107 -16.75 -5.03 4.03
C ARG A 107 -18.09 -4.58 3.48
N THR A 108 -18.49 -5.12 2.33
CA THR A 108 -19.81 -4.83 1.77
C THR A 108 -20.90 -5.65 2.45
N GLU A 109 -22.13 -5.14 2.39
CA GLU A 109 -23.31 -5.82 2.95
C GLU A 109 -23.65 -7.12 2.20
N ASN A 110 -23.11 -7.28 0.98
CA ASN A 110 -23.30 -8.49 0.19
C ASN A 110 -22.39 -9.63 0.71
N THR A 111 -22.87 -10.31 1.75
CA THR A 111 -22.15 -11.42 2.40
C THR A 111 -22.04 -12.69 1.54
N LYS A 112 -22.67 -12.73 0.35
CA LYS A 112 -22.53 -13.85 -0.59
C LYS A 112 -21.12 -13.97 -1.16
N ILE A 113 -20.36 -12.87 -1.19
CA ILE A 113 -18.97 -12.85 -1.65
C ILE A 113 -18.06 -13.17 -0.46
N PRO A 114 -17.22 -14.23 -0.52
CA PRO A 114 -16.25 -14.53 0.52
C PRO A 114 -15.38 -13.30 0.87
N LYS A 115 -15.14 -13.07 2.16
CA LYS A 115 -14.34 -11.93 2.65
C LYS A 115 -12.94 -11.89 2.01
N ILE A 116 -12.34 -13.06 1.76
CA ILE A 116 -11.03 -13.16 1.13
C ILE A 116 -10.99 -12.56 -0.28
N GLU A 117 -12.06 -12.70 -1.07
CA GLU A 117 -12.10 -12.17 -2.43
C GLU A 117 -12.14 -10.63 -2.44
N GLU A 118 -12.76 -10.02 -1.43
CA GLU A 118 -12.70 -8.56 -1.26
C GLU A 118 -11.33 -8.10 -0.78
N ILE A 119 -10.66 -8.90 0.06
CA ILE A 119 -9.26 -8.64 0.43
C ILE A 119 -8.37 -8.72 -0.81
N GLU A 120 -8.52 -9.73 -1.65
CA GLU A 120 -7.75 -9.87 -2.90
C GLU A 120 -8.02 -8.72 -3.88
N ALA A 121 -9.27 -8.28 -4.02
CA ALA A 121 -9.62 -7.13 -4.84
C ALA A 121 -8.90 -5.84 -4.40
N VAL A 122 -8.84 -5.58 -3.09
CA VAL A 122 -8.09 -4.43 -2.55
C VAL A 122 -6.58 -4.64 -2.69
N ALA A 123 -6.07 -5.88 -2.64
CA ALA A 123 -4.67 -6.16 -2.90
C ALA A 123 -4.27 -5.85 -4.35
N CYS A 124 -5.12 -6.21 -5.31
CA CYS A 124 -4.98 -5.79 -6.71
C CYS A 124 -5.02 -4.26 -6.85
N ALA A 125 -5.90 -3.57 -6.12
CA ALA A 125 -5.94 -2.10 -6.12
C ALA A 125 -4.61 -1.51 -5.63
N GLY A 126 -4.04 -2.03 -4.53
CA GLY A 126 -2.73 -1.61 -4.05
C GLY A 126 -1.60 -1.90 -5.05
N GLN A 127 -1.63 -3.02 -5.77
CA GLN A 127 -0.68 -3.29 -6.85
C GLN A 127 -0.82 -2.30 -8.01
N ASN A 128 -2.05 -1.99 -8.45
CA ASN A 128 -2.30 -0.97 -9.48
C ASN A 128 -1.75 0.41 -9.06
N MET A 129 -1.86 0.76 -7.79
CA MET A 129 -1.27 1.99 -7.25
C MET A 129 0.25 1.99 -7.40
N LEU A 130 0.91 0.90 -6.99
CA LEU A 130 2.37 0.78 -7.06
C LEU A 130 2.89 0.78 -8.50
N LEU A 131 2.18 0.15 -9.44
CA LEU A 131 2.51 0.18 -10.86
C LEU A 131 2.37 1.60 -11.44
N THR A 132 1.28 2.30 -11.10
CA THR A 132 1.05 3.68 -11.54
C THR A 132 2.11 4.62 -10.94
N ALA A 133 2.45 4.44 -9.67
CA ALA A 133 3.54 5.17 -9.02
C ALA A 133 4.88 4.95 -9.73
N ALA A 134 5.22 3.70 -10.05
CA ALA A 134 6.44 3.38 -10.79
C ALA A 134 6.47 4.02 -12.19
N ALA A 135 5.35 4.04 -12.91
CA ALA A 135 5.23 4.70 -14.20
C ALA A 135 5.47 6.22 -14.12
N TYR A 136 5.13 6.85 -12.99
CA TYR A 136 5.45 8.25 -12.69
C TYR A 136 6.91 8.49 -12.22
N GLY A 137 7.71 7.44 -12.07
CA GLY A 137 9.05 7.52 -11.48
C GLY A 137 9.04 7.71 -9.95
N LEU A 138 7.94 7.37 -9.28
CA LEU A 138 7.84 7.40 -7.82
C LEU A 138 8.28 6.07 -7.22
N GLY A 139 9.02 6.14 -6.11
CA GLY A 139 9.21 5.02 -5.21
C GLY A 139 7.93 4.70 -4.45
N GLY A 140 7.63 3.41 -4.30
CA GLY A 140 6.49 2.92 -3.56
C GLY A 140 6.90 1.87 -2.54
N TYR A 141 6.44 2.01 -1.29
CA TYR A 141 6.63 0.99 -0.25
C TYR A 141 5.29 0.66 0.40
N TRP A 142 4.92 -0.63 0.42
CA TRP A 142 3.76 -1.14 1.15
C TRP A 142 4.24 -1.68 2.50
N SER A 143 3.75 -1.08 3.59
CA SER A 143 3.94 -1.62 4.94
C SER A 143 2.64 -2.22 5.50
N SER A 144 2.75 -3.34 6.20
CA SER A 144 1.61 -4.03 6.82
C SER A 144 1.96 -4.49 8.25
N PRO A 145 2.21 -3.54 9.18
CA PRO A 145 2.56 -3.87 10.56
C PRO A 145 1.43 -4.62 11.27
N LYS A 146 1.80 -5.58 12.15
CA LYS A 146 0.84 -6.48 12.83
C LYS A 146 -0.28 -5.75 13.58
N TYR A 147 0.00 -4.59 14.18
CA TYR A 147 -1.02 -3.84 14.92
C TYR A 147 -2.13 -3.29 14.02
N PHE A 148 -1.99 -3.26 12.69
CA PHE A 148 -3.10 -2.91 11.79
C PHE A 148 -4.23 -3.95 11.78
N TYR A 149 -3.98 -5.16 12.29
CA TYR A 149 -4.96 -6.23 12.34
C TYR A 149 -5.72 -6.30 13.66
N THR A 150 -5.62 -5.27 14.51
CA THR A 150 -6.28 -5.24 15.81
C THR A 150 -7.55 -4.36 15.80
N PRO A 151 -8.54 -4.63 16.67
CA PRO A 151 -9.73 -3.80 16.78
C PRO A 151 -9.41 -2.34 17.15
N GLU A 152 -8.36 -2.09 17.92
CA GLU A 152 -7.91 -0.74 18.29
C GLU A 152 -7.47 0.06 17.05
N ALA A 153 -6.82 -0.59 16.08
CA ALA A 153 -6.49 0.05 14.82
C ALA A 153 -7.74 0.39 14.01
N ASN A 154 -8.70 -0.54 13.91
CA ASN A 154 -9.98 -0.24 13.26
C ASN A 154 -10.68 0.95 13.92
N ALA A 155 -10.76 0.98 15.26
CA ALA A 155 -11.35 2.10 16.00
C ALA A 155 -10.59 3.42 15.77
N ALA A 156 -9.26 3.41 15.81
CA ALA A 156 -8.43 4.59 15.57
C ALA A 156 -8.61 5.18 14.16
N PHE A 157 -8.96 4.34 13.19
CA PHE A 157 -9.29 4.77 11.83
C PHE A 157 -10.81 4.83 11.58
N GLY A 158 -11.67 4.74 12.59
CA GLY A 158 -13.13 4.85 12.44
C GLY A 158 -13.73 3.78 11.51
N LEU A 159 -13.18 2.57 11.55
CA LEU A 159 -13.59 1.42 10.75
C LEU A 159 -14.50 0.49 11.56
N LYS A 160 -15.32 -0.28 10.86
CA LYS A 160 -16.18 -1.32 11.46
C LYS A 160 -15.36 -2.59 11.76
N ASP A 161 -15.90 -3.49 12.58
CA ASP A 161 -15.23 -4.73 12.98
C ASP A 161 -14.83 -5.61 11.79
N ASP A 162 -15.63 -5.61 10.73
CA ASP A 162 -15.39 -6.42 9.54
C ASP A 162 -14.51 -5.74 8.48
N ASP A 163 -14.25 -4.44 8.63
CA ASP A 163 -13.31 -3.72 7.80
C ASP A 163 -11.87 -4.16 8.12
N PHE A 164 -10.98 -4.02 7.14
CA PHE A 164 -9.64 -4.57 7.23
C PHE A 164 -8.62 -3.60 6.65
N ILE A 165 -7.67 -3.17 7.47
CA ILE A 165 -6.53 -2.37 7.03
C ILE A 165 -5.50 -3.31 6.40
N GLN A 166 -5.30 -3.20 5.09
CA GLN A 166 -4.32 -4.02 4.39
C GLN A 166 -2.89 -3.51 4.53
N GLY A 167 -2.76 -2.21 4.71
CA GLY A 167 -1.46 -1.59 4.88
C GLY A 167 -1.45 -0.11 4.59
N LEU A 168 -0.25 0.42 4.60
CA LEU A 168 0.06 1.81 4.36
C LEU A 168 1.04 1.87 3.19
N ILE A 169 0.64 2.55 2.12
CA ILE A 169 1.46 2.78 0.93
C ILE A 169 2.15 4.12 1.08
N TYR A 170 3.47 4.11 1.03
CA TYR A 170 4.34 5.27 1.08
C TYR A 170 4.73 5.62 -0.36
N LEU A 171 4.63 6.91 -0.71
CA LEU A 171 4.99 7.43 -2.03
C LEU A 171 5.96 8.61 -1.89
N GLY A 172 7.04 8.56 -2.65
CA GLY A 172 8.04 9.62 -2.71
C GLY A 172 8.93 9.51 -3.94
N TYR A 173 9.68 10.57 -4.25
CA TYR A 173 10.66 10.53 -5.33
C TYR A 173 11.95 9.87 -4.82
N PRO A 174 12.49 8.87 -5.53
CA PRO A 174 13.71 8.19 -5.10
C PRO A 174 14.93 9.12 -5.13
N SER A 175 15.80 9.01 -4.14
CA SER A 175 17.12 9.66 -4.08
C SER A 175 18.25 8.74 -4.52
N VAL A 176 17.91 7.52 -4.93
CA VAL A 176 18.83 6.45 -5.34
C VAL A 176 18.52 6.02 -6.77
N ASP A 177 19.48 5.37 -7.41
CA ASP A 177 19.24 4.72 -8.70
C ASP A 177 18.15 3.65 -8.58
N TRP A 178 17.39 3.49 -9.66
CA TRP A 178 16.26 2.56 -9.68
C TRP A 178 16.72 1.10 -9.43
N PRO A 179 16.21 0.40 -8.41
CA PRO A 179 16.76 -0.90 -8.04
C PRO A 179 16.53 -2.00 -9.10
N LYS A 180 17.50 -2.88 -9.25
CA LYS A 180 17.39 -4.06 -10.12
C LYS A 180 17.01 -5.30 -9.32
N SER A 181 16.23 -6.19 -9.92
CA SER A 181 15.81 -7.47 -9.30
C SER A 181 15.62 -8.52 -10.38
N HIS A 182 15.65 -9.78 -9.98
CA HIS A 182 15.38 -10.92 -10.84
C HIS A 182 14.31 -11.82 -10.20
N ARG A 183 13.71 -12.72 -11.01
CA ARG A 183 12.80 -13.76 -10.55
C ARG A 183 13.34 -15.10 -11.02
N LYS A 184 12.90 -16.18 -10.36
CA LYS A 184 13.10 -17.53 -10.89
C LYS A 184 12.44 -17.62 -12.27
N PRO A 185 12.99 -18.44 -13.19
CA PRO A 185 12.32 -18.73 -14.45
C PRO A 185 10.88 -19.24 -14.22
N VAL A 186 9.96 -18.94 -15.15
CA VAL A 186 8.52 -19.19 -14.97
C VAL A 186 8.20 -20.69 -14.84
N GLU A 187 9.05 -21.53 -15.42
CA GLU A 187 8.96 -22.99 -15.42
C GLU A 187 9.06 -23.58 -14.00
N TYR A 188 9.65 -22.86 -13.04
CA TYR A 188 9.71 -23.29 -11.65
C TYR A 188 8.36 -23.15 -10.91
N VAL A 189 7.39 -22.46 -11.50
CA VAL A 189 6.09 -22.17 -10.89
C VAL A 189 4.93 -22.47 -11.84
N THR A 190 5.18 -23.18 -12.94
CA THR A 190 4.17 -23.48 -13.96
C THR A 190 4.23 -24.94 -14.36
N GLU A 191 3.08 -25.60 -14.29
CA GLU A 191 2.84 -26.93 -14.85
C GLU A 191 1.80 -26.76 -15.96
N TRP A 192 2.12 -27.25 -17.17
CA TRP A 192 1.19 -27.30 -18.30
C TRP A 192 0.56 -28.69 -18.31
N ILE A 193 -0.78 -28.74 -18.27
CA ILE A 193 -1.57 -29.96 -18.39
C ILE A 193 -2.26 -29.91 -19.75
N ASP A 194 -1.71 -30.63 -20.73
CA ASP A 194 -2.19 -30.71 -22.11
C ASP A 194 -3.10 -31.94 -22.34
#